data_AF-A0AAJ0CDA1-F1
#
_entry.id   AF-A0AAJ0CDA1-F1
#
_cell.length_a   1.000
_cell.length_b   1.000
_cell.length_c   1.000
_cell.angle_alpha   90.00
_cell.angle_beta   90.00
_cell.angle_gamma   90.00
#
_symmetry.space_group_name_H-M   'P 1'
#
loop_
_entity.id
_entity.type
_entity.pdbx_description
1 polymer ?
#
loop_
_entity_poly.entity_id
_entity_poly.type
_entity_poly.pdbx_seq_one_letter_code
_entity_poly.pdbx_strand_id
1 'polypeptide(L)'
;MTTITVRSVRAMIYTIIYLCTLARVAVANVEKLLFIGPAPSQILNNNPTLSSLSIHHTLTPDEPSIRTNLDRIFPSRQSLAPGESSWVLLTNLTENRRYELRICWSALEPTSFHMESYILEKVLQNAQLLKSINTYSASRRSDQARPMSVSEISNSSSALLVEVRATADYFTDVKELMSNPRPVLVDLILDPFLLNVLPQSLLPTAGYLILLCITTWFMAQWIATGLRSVAGPVEAQAKKRN
;
A
#
# COMPACT_ATOMS: atom_id res chain seq x y z
N MET A 1 -15.33 -1.01 -46.51
CA MET A 1 -15.01 -0.04 -45.44
C MET A 1 -15.19 -0.63 -44.03
N THR A 2 -16.00 -1.67 -43.85
CA THR A 2 -16.31 -2.35 -42.56
C THR A 2 -15.29 -3.37 -42.06
N THR A 3 -14.43 -3.91 -42.93
CA THR A 3 -13.43 -4.95 -42.55
C THR A 3 -12.19 -4.37 -41.87
N ILE A 4 -11.86 -3.11 -42.15
CA ILE A 4 -10.68 -2.42 -41.58
C ILE A 4 -10.92 -2.07 -40.10
N THR A 5 -12.13 -1.67 -39.74
CA THR A 5 -12.52 -1.36 -38.36
C THR A 5 -12.50 -2.60 -37.46
N VAL A 6 -12.98 -3.75 -37.94
CA VAL A 6 -12.99 -5.01 -37.15
C VAL A 6 -11.58 -5.52 -36.86
N ARG A 7 -10.65 -5.40 -37.83
CA ARG A 7 -9.24 -5.81 -37.64
C ARG A 7 -8.51 -4.90 -36.65
N SER A 8 -8.81 -3.60 -36.66
CA SER A 8 -8.24 -2.62 -35.72
C SER A 8 -8.75 -2.84 -34.29
N VAL A 9 -10.04 -3.15 -34.12
CA VAL A 9 -10.64 -3.45 -32.80
C VAL A 9 -10.04 -4.72 -32.21
N ARG A 10 -9.85 -5.77 -33.02
CA ARG A 10 -9.20 -7.01 -32.57
C ARG A 10 -7.76 -6.77 -32.13
N ALA A 11 -6.98 -6.02 -32.91
CA ALA A 11 -5.61 -5.67 -32.55
C ALA A 11 -5.57 -4.90 -31.22
N MET A 12 -6.44 -3.91 -31.04
CA MET A 12 -6.55 -3.14 -29.79
C MET A 12 -6.88 -4.04 -28.59
N ILE A 13 -7.83 -4.97 -28.74
CA ILE A 13 -8.18 -5.93 -27.68
C ILE A 13 -6.98 -6.82 -27.33
N TYR A 14 -6.26 -7.36 -28.32
CA TYR A 14 -5.06 -8.17 -28.06
C TYR A 14 -3.95 -7.37 -27.37
N THR A 15 -3.75 -6.12 -27.77
CA THR A 15 -2.77 -5.22 -27.11
C THR A 15 -3.17 -4.94 -25.66
N ILE A 16 -4.45 -4.70 -25.37
CA ILE A 16 -4.94 -4.50 -24.00
C ILE A 16 -4.73 -5.77 -23.16
N ILE A 17 -5.11 -6.93 -23.68
CA ILE A 17 -4.91 -8.21 -22.97
C ILE A 17 -3.42 -8.44 -22.69
N TYR A 18 -2.56 -8.19 -23.66
CA TYR A 18 -1.11 -8.31 -23.50
C TYR A 18 -0.56 -7.37 -22.42
N LEU A 19 -0.96 -6.09 -22.43
CA LEU A 19 -0.60 -5.12 -21.39
C LEU A 19 -1.10 -5.56 -20.00
N CYS A 20 -2.33 -6.05 -19.90
CA CYS A 20 -2.88 -6.59 -18.64
C CYS A 20 -2.08 -7.80 -18.13
N THR A 21 -1.56 -8.65 -19.02
CA THR A 21 -0.70 -9.77 -18.61
C THR A 21 0.67 -9.31 -18.13
N LEU A 22 1.27 -8.28 -18.76
CA LEU A 22 2.56 -7.73 -18.32
C LEU A 22 2.47 -7.05 -16.95
N ALA A 23 1.33 -6.43 -16.63
CA ALA A 23 1.11 -5.80 -15.32
C ALA A 23 1.19 -6.78 -14.13
N ARG A 24 1.02 -8.08 -14.36
CA ARG A 24 1.15 -9.13 -13.33
C ARG A 24 2.59 -9.36 -12.86
N VAL A 25 3.59 -8.89 -13.61
CA VAL A 25 5.01 -9.15 -13.34
C VAL A 25 5.65 -8.06 -12.46
N ALA A 26 4.93 -6.95 -12.21
CA ALA A 26 5.41 -5.89 -11.34
C ALA A 26 5.36 -6.34 -9.87
N VAL A 27 6.48 -6.88 -9.39
CA VAL A 27 6.72 -7.12 -7.97
C VAL A 27 7.43 -5.90 -7.40
N ALA A 28 6.88 -5.34 -6.34
CA ALA A 28 7.52 -4.30 -5.56
C ALA A 28 7.63 -4.79 -4.11
N ASN A 29 8.61 -4.26 -3.37
CA ASN A 29 8.75 -4.50 -1.95
C ASN A 29 7.70 -3.68 -1.20
N VAL A 30 6.46 -4.15 -1.30
CA VAL A 30 5.31 -3.60 -0.64
C VAL A 30 4.44 -4.72 -0.12
N GLU A 31 4.12 -4.65 1.17
CA GLU A 31 3.14 -5.53 1.80
C GLU A 31 1.88 -4.71 2.05
N LYS A 32 0.70 -5.32 1.88
CA LYS A 32 -0.57 -4.59 1.82
C LYS A 32 -1.62 -5.22 2.71
N LEU A 33 -2.21 -4.43 3.59
CA LEU A 33 -3.38 -4.81 4.39
C LEU A 33 -4.60 -4.01 3.94
N LEU A 34 -5.66 -4.71 3.54
CA LEU A 34 -6.93 -4.11 3.15
C LEU A 34 -7.95 -4.33 4.26
N PHE A 35 -8.62 -3.26 4.68
CA PHE A 35 -9.65 -3.32 5.72
C PHE A 35 -10.75 -2.28 5.48
N ILE A 36 -11.82 -2.39 6.26
CA ILE A 36 -12.95 -1.46 6.26
C ILE A 36 -12.91 -0.66 7.56
N GLY A 37 -13.12 0.66 7.47
CA GLY A 37 -13.20 1.53 8.64
C GLY A 37 -14.34 1.10 9.55
N PRO A 38 -14.07 0.82 10.84
CA PRO A 38 -15.11 0.41 11.78
C PRO A 38 -16.00 1.59 12.16
N ALA A 39 -17.15 1.29 12.76
CA ALA A 39 -17.98 2.32 13.38
C ALA A 39 -17.22 3.02 14.54
N PRO A 40 -17.47 4.31 14.81
CA PRO A 40 -16.88 4.99 15.94
C PRO A 40 -17.24 4.29 17.26
N SER A 41 -16.23 3.86 18.02
CA SER A 41 -16.45 3.14 19.27
C SER A 41 -16.46 4.10 20.45
N GLN A 42 -17.59 4.17 21.18
CA GLN A 42 -17.72 4.96 22.41
C GLN A 42 -16.95 4.36 23.62
N ILE A 43 -16.38 3.16 23.44
CA ILE A 43 -15.72 2.35 24.47
C ILE A 43 -14.44 3.01 25.01
N LEU A 44 -13.86 3.96 24.25
CA LEU A 44 -12.67 4.70 24.65
C LEU A 44 -12.86 5.56 25.91
N ASN A 45 -14.08 6.03 26.19
CA ASN A 45 -14.30 7.03 27.24
C ASN A 45 -14.18 6.48 28.68
N ASN A 46 -14.26 5.15 28.88
CA ASN A 46 -14.44 4.58 30.22
C ASN A 46 -13.40 3.51 30.63
N ASN A 47 -12.39 3.20 29.81
CA ASN A 47 -11.46 2.10 30.12
C ASN A 47 -10.04 2.60 30.51
N PRO A 48 -9.64 2.52 31.79
CA PRO A 48 -8.31 2.98 32.25
C PRO A 48 -7.15 2.14 31.68
N THR A 49 -7.42 0.92 31.21
CA THR A 49 -6.39 0.09 30.54
C THR A 49 -6.01 0.61 29.16
N LEU A 50 -6.81 1.50 28.57
CA LEU A 50 -6.52 2.12 27.28
C LEU A 50 -5.54 3.28 27.41
N SER A 51 -5.66 4.05 28.49
CA SER A 51 -4.78 5.18 28.81
C SER A 51 -3.33 4.73 28.98
N SER A 52 -3.10 3.46 29.34
CA SER A 52 -1.77 2.87 29.47
C SER A 52 -1.17 2.34 28.16
N LEU A 53 -1.97 2.19 27.10
CA LEU A 53 -1.50 1.78 25.76
C LEU A 53 -0.86 2.99 25.08
N SER A 54 0.40 3.26 25.38
CA SER A 54 1.19 4.33 24.77
C SER A 54 1.69 3.90 23.39
N ILE A 55 0.80 3.95 22.40
CA ILE A 55 1.16 3.64 21.01
C ILE A 55 1.68 4.91 20.36
N HIS A 56 2.99 4.95 20.11
CA HIS A 56 3.65 6.12 19.54
C HIS A 56 3.43 6.29 18.02
N HIS A 57 3.02 5.24 17.31
CA HIS A 57 2.76 5.29 15.88
C HIS A 57 1.26 5.38 15.61
N THR A 58 0.81 6.60 15.32
CA THR A 58 -0.57 6.86 14.93
C THR A 58 -0.62 7.34 13.48
N LEU A 59 -1.54 6.80 12.70
CA LEU A 59 -1.85 7.24 11.34
C LEU A 59 -3.31 7.71 11.28
N THR A 60 -3.54 8.79 10.55
CA THR A 60 -4.86 9.32 10.26
C THR A 60 -4.99 9.54 8.75
N PRO A 61 -6.20 9.72 8.20
CA PRO A 61 -6.33 10.10 6.79
C PRO A 61 -5.65 11.43 6.44
N ASP A 62 -5.49 12.34 7.42
CA ASP A 62 -4.83 13.65 7.25
C ASP A 62 -3.31 13.55 7.36
N GLU A 63 -2.82 12.63 8.19
CA GLU A 63 -1.40 12.25 8.32
C GLU A 63 -1.24 10.78 7.91
N PRO A 64 -1.32 10.48 6.59
CA PRO A 64 -1.46 9.13 6.10
C PRO A 64 -0.13 8.36 6.07
N SER A 65 1.00 8.97 6.39
CA SER A 65 2.29 8.31 6.26
C SER A 65 3.23 8.55 7.44
N ILE A 66 3.91 7.49 7.88
CA ILE A 66 4.96 7.57 8.88
C ILE A 66 6.16 6.72 8.48
N ARG A 67 7.35 7.27 8.69
CA ARG A 67 8.62 6.57 8.51
C ARG A 67 9.13 6.09 9.86
N THR A 68 9.38 4.79 10.00
CA THR A 68 9.84 4.20 11.27
C THR A 68 10.77 3.01 11.04
N ASN A 69 11.60 2.70 12.04
CA ASN A 69 12.28 1.41 12.11
C ASN A 69 11.35 0.37 12.74
N LEU A 70 11.30 -0.83 12.17
CA LEU A 70 10.66 -1.99 12.75
C LEU A 70 11.71 -3.04 13.08
N ASP A 71 11.67 -3.54 14.31
CA ASP A 71 12.50 -4.66 14.72
C ASP A 71 12.03 -5.91 13.97
N ARG A 72 13.01 -6.67 13.47
CA ARG A 72 12.78 -7.94 12.76
C ARG A 72 13.51 -9.03 13.50
N ILE A 73 13.02 -10.26 13.43
CA ILE A 73 13.71 -11.43 13.97
C ILE A 73 13.71 -12.54 12.92
N PHE A 74 14.65 -13.48 13.01
CA PHE A 74 14.58 -14.66 12.16
C PHE A 74 13.39 -15.55 12.56
N PRO A 75 12.71 -16.17 11.59
CA PRO A 75 11.62 -17.10 11.88
C PRO A 75 12.14 -18.27 12.71
N SER A 76 11.56 -18.47 13.90
CA SER A 76 11.85 -19.60 14.77
C SER A 76 10.88 -20.75 14.49
N ARG A 77 11.39 -21.98 14.34
CA ARG A 77 10.55 -23.19 14.19
C ARG A 77 9.71 -23.49 15.44
N GLN A 78 10.06 -22.90 16.58
CA GLN A 78 9.37 -23.12 17.86
C GLN A 78 8.28 -22.08 18.12
N SER A 79 8.31 -20.94 17.42
CA SER A 79 7.27 -19.91 17.54
C SER A 79 6.13 -20.19 16.57
N LEU A 80 4.89 -20.16 17.06
CA LEU A 80 3.70 -20.25 16.20
C LEU A 80 3.51 -18.98 15.34
N ALA A 81 4.03 -17.84 15.78
CA ALA A 81 3.93 -16.57 15.08
C ALA A 81 5.30 -16.17 14.50
N PRO A 82 5.38 -15.85 13.20
CA PRO A 82 6.61 -15.34 12.60
C PRO A 82 6.81 -13.88 13.02
N GLY A 83 8.00 -13.53 13.54
CA GLY A 83 8.40 -12.14 13.80
C GLY A 83 8.02 -11.59 15.17
N GLU A 84 8.56 -10.41 15.48
CA GLU A 84 8.20 -9.63 16.66
C GLU A 84 7.05 -8.66 16.33
N SER A 85 6.12 -8.48 17.26
CA SER A 85 4.93 -7.66 17.08
C SER A 85 5.23 -6.18 17.27
N SER A 86 5.12 -5.41 16.19
CA SER A 86 5.02 -3.95 16.22
C SER A 86 3.57 -3.51 16.08
N TRP A 87 3.18 -2.43 16.76
CA TRP A 87 1.80 -1.96 16.75
C TRP A 87 1.67 -0.54 16.19
N VAL A 88 0.62 -0.35 15.38
CA VAL A 88 0.25 0.92 14.77
C VAL A 88 -1.21 1.20 15.07
N LEU A 89 -1.51 2.43 15.48
CA LEU A 89 -2.86 2.90 15.74
C LEU A 89 -3.38 3.67 14.53
N LEU A 90 -4.53 3.28 14.00
CA LEU A 90 -5.22 3.98 12.92
C LEU A 90 -6.45 4.66 13.49
N THR A 91 -6.58 5.97 13.29
CA THR A 91 -7.66 6.76 13.89
C THR A 91 -8.31 7.70 12.88
N ASN A 92 -9.45 8.29 13.27
CA ASN A 92 -10.25 9.16 12.40
C ASN A 92 -10.67 8.47 11.08
N LEU A 93 -10.97 7.17 11.16
CA LEU A 93 -11.43 6.40 10.00
C LEU A 93 -12.92 6.67 9.73
N THR A 94 -13.29 6.68 8.46
CA THR A 94 -14.70 6.76 8.03
C THR A 94 -15.31 5.37 8.05
N GLU A 95 -16.44 5.22 8.73
CA GLU A 95 -17.19 3.96 8.76
C GLU A 95 -17.54 3.49 7.34
N ASN A 96 -17.43 2.18 7.08
CA ASN A 96 -17.74 1.55 5.79
C ASN A 96 -16.92 2.03 4.59
N ARG A 97 -15.86 2.83 4.84
CA ARG A 97 -14.88 3.19 3.82
C ARG A 97 -13.76 2.15 3.81
N ARG A 98 -13.34 1.75 2.62
CA ARG A 98 -12.22 0.84 2.42
C ARG A 98 -10.89 1.60 2.51
N TYR A 99 -9.91 0.99 3.15
CA TYR A 99 -8.56 1.51 3.30
C TYR A 99 -7.53 0.44 2.90
N GLU A 100 -6.37 0.90 2.46
CA GLU A 100 -5.17 0.08 2.22
C GLU A 100 -4.04 0.65 3.06
N LEU A 101 -3.52 -0.15 4.00
CA LEU A 101 -2.26 0.14 4.67
C LEU A 101 -1.13 -0.55 3.90
N ARG A 102 -0.13 0.21 3.49
CA ARG A 102 1.06 -0.26 2.78
C ARG A 102 2.27 -0.16 3.67
N ILE A 103 3.12 -1.18 3.64
CA ILE A 103 4.48 -1.13 4.18
C ILE A 103 5.43 -1.15 3.00
N CYS A 104 6.24 -0.11 2.85
CA CYS A 104 7.28 -0.01 1.83
C CYS A 104 8.66 -0.07 2.50
N TRP A 105 9.61 -0.79 1.92
CA TRP A 105 10.97 -0.90 2.44
C TRP A 105 12.02 -1.05 1.34
N SER A 106 13.29 -0.93 1.71
CA SER A 106 14.42 -1.06 0.79
C SER A 106 14.57 -2.49 0.27
N ALA A 107 14.81 -2.65 -1.04
CA ALA A 107 15.17 -3.93 -1.64
C ALA A 107 16.48 -4.53 -1.12
N LEU A 108 17.33 -3.71 -0.51
CA LEU A 108 18.60 -4.12 0.06
C LEU A 108 18.46 -4.66 1.49
N GLU A 109 17.24 -4.64 2.05
CA GLU A 109 16.93 -5.16 3.37
C GLU A 109 15.84 -6.25 3.29
N PRO A 110 16.19 -7.47 2.83
CA PRO A 110 15.23 -8.55 2.67
C PRO A 110 14.49 -8.84 3.98
N THR A 111 13.20 -8.55 3.97
CA THR A 111 12.32 -8.63 5.13
C THR A 111 10.96 -9.08 4.65
N SER A 112 10.38 -10.05 5.33
CA SER A 112 8.99 -10.48 5.12
C SER A 112 8.12 -9.92 6.24
N PHE A 113 6.99 -9.33 5.85
CA PHE A 113 6.05 -8.68 6.77
C PHE A 113 4.73 -9.43 6.80
N HIS A 114 4.13 -9.52 7.99
CA HIS A 114 2.76 -9.99 8.17
C HIS A 114 1.97 -8.94 8.93
N MET A 115 0.81 -8.55 8.39
CA MET A 115 -0.04 -7.53 9.01
C MET A 115 -1.42 -8.09 9.34
N GLU A 116 -1.97 -7.71 10.49
CA GLU A 116 -3.36 -8.01 10.84
C GLU A 116 -4.01 -6.82 11.55
N SER A 117 -5.24 -6.48 11.15
CA SER A 117 -6.03 -5.43 11.80
C SER A 117 -6.98 -6.00 12.86
N TYR A 118 -7.08 -5.30 13.98
CA TYR A 118 -7.93 -5.64 15.10
C TYR A 118 -8.73 -4.41 15.55
N ILE A 119 -10.04 -4.61 15.73
CA ILE A 119 -10.83 -3.65 16.50
C ILE A 119 -10.36 -3.65 17.95
N LEU A 120 -10.45 -2.50 18.60
CA LEU A 120 -9.95 -2.32 19.95
C LEU A 120 -10.55 -3.32 20.95
N GLU A 121 -11.86 -3.55 20.87
CA GLU A 121 -12.58 -4.50 21.73
C GLU A 121 -11.97 -5.91 21.68
N LYS A 122 -11.61 -6.37 20.48
CA LYS A 122 -11.00 -7.67 20.25
C LYS A 122 -9.61 -7.76 20.87
N VAL A 123 -8.84 -6.68 20.84
CA VAL A 123 -7.52 -6.61 21.50
C VAL A 123 -7.67 -6.70 23.02
N LEU A 124 -8.63 -5.96 23.59
CA LEU A 124 -8.88 -5.96 25.03
C LEU A 124 -9.37 -7.31 25.56
N GLN A 125 -10.16 -8.04 24.77
CA GLN A 125 -10.66 -9.36 25.13
C GLN A 125 -9.61 -10.47 24.95
N ASN A 126 -8.51 -10.20 24.24
CA ASN A 126 -7.47 -11.19 23.96
C ASN A 126 -6.20 -10.92 24.75
N ALA A 127 -5.97 -11.71 25.80
CA ALA A 127 -4.81 -11.58 26.68
C ALA A 127 -3.46 -11.69 25.94
N GLN A 128 -3.36 -12.45 24.83
CA GLN A 128 -2.13 -12.56 24.06
C GLN A 128 -1.81 -11.28 23.28
N LEU A 129 -2.83 -10.69 22.64
CA LEU A 129 -2.69 -9.41 21.93
C LEU A 129 -2.40 -8.27 22.92
N LEU A 130 -3.09 -8.26 24.05
CA LEU A 130 -2.84 -7.27 25.11
C LEU A 130 -1.44 -7.41 25.72
N LYS A 131 -0.90 -8.63 25.79
CA LYS A 131 0.49 -8.85 26.20
C LYS A 131 1.47 -8.31 25.17
N SER A 132 1.28 -8.62 23.88
CA SER A 132 2.22 -8.19 22.83
C SER A 132 2.26 -6.67 22.68
N ILE A 133 1.13 -5.98 22.78
CA ILE A 133 1.10 -4.52 22.74
C ILE A 133 1.75 -3.86 23.96
N ASN A 134 1.62 -4.47 25.15
CA ASN A 134 2.31 -3.98 26.35
C ASN A 134 3.81 -4.18 26.25
N THR A 135 4.27 -5.32 25.72
CA THR A 135 5.69 -5.57 25.43
C THR A 135 6.23 -4.52 24.45
N TYR A 136 5.53 -4.28 23.35
CA TYR A 136 5.89 -3.28 22.36
C TYR A 136 5.91 -1.86 22.93
N SER A 137 4.89 -1.48 23.70
CA SER A 137 4.83 -0.16 24.35
C SER A 137 5.96 0.00 25.37
N ALA A 138 6.35 -1.09 26.04
CA ALA A 138 7.44 -1.08 27.02
C ALA A 138 8.82 -0.93 26.38
N SER A 139 9.10 -1.60 25.26
CA SER A 139 10.37 -1.44 24.55
C SER A 139 10.58 -0.03 24.00
N ARG A 140 9.48 0.71 23.79
CA ARG A 140 9.49 2.04 23.16
C ARG A 140 9.46 3.23 24.12
N ARG A 141 9.39 3.03 25.44
CA ARG A 141 9.28 4.12 26.43
C ARG A 141 10.46 5.11 26.40
N SER A 142 11.59 4.74 25.81
CA SER A 142 12.76 5.62 25.64
C SER A 142 12.73 6.52 24.40
N ASP A 143 11.85 6.24 23.42
CA ASP A 143 11.71 7.07 22.22
C ASP A 143 10.96 8.36 22.60
N GLN A 144 11.64 9.50 22.51
CA GLN A 144 11.17 10.82 22.95
C GLN A 144 9.97 11.39 22.14
N ALA A 145 9.34 10.59 21.27
CA ALA A 145 8.12 11.00 20.58
C ALA A 145 6.97 11.05 21.59
N ARG A 146 6.33 12.22 21.74
CA ARG A 146 5.18 12.42 22.65
C ARG A 146 4.13 11.33 22.37
N PRO A 147 3.90 10.37 23.30
CA PRO A 147 2.88 9.36 23.10
C PRO A 147 1.54 10.09 23.03
N MET A 148 0.84 9.95 21.91
CA MET A 148 -0.56 10.36 21.86
C MET A 148 -1.32 9.36 22.72
N SER A 149 -1.91 9.83 23.82
CA SER A 149 -2.66 8.93 24.68
C SER A 149 -3.92 8.50 23.94
N VAL A 150 -4.22 7.19 23.92
CA VAL A 150 -5.44 6.69 23.26
C VAL A 150 -6.68 7.39 23.83
N SER A 151 -6.61 7.83 25.10
CA SER A 151 -7.63 8.64 25.77
C SER A 151 -7.84 10.05 25.20
N GLU A 152 -6.87 10.70 24.56
CA GLU A 152 -7.07 12.00 23.88
C GLU A 152 -7.78 11.86 22.52
N ILE A 153 -7.71 10.67 21.91
CA ILE A 153 -8.28 10.37 20.59
C ILE A 153 -9.80 10.05 20.68
N SER A 154 -10.31 9.90 21.91
CA SER A 154 -11.61 9.32 22.30
C SER A 154 -12.87 10.05 21.91
N ASN A 155 -12.84 11.35 21.62
CA ASN A 155 -14.09 12.08 21.75
C ASN A 155 -15.11 11.86 20.63
N SER A 156 -14.76 11.25 19.48
CA SER A 156 -15.72 10.86 18.41
C SER A 156 -15.13 9.98 17.30
N SER A 157 -13.90 9.47 17.40
CA SER A 157 -13.17 8.92 16.24
C SER A 157 -13.18 7.39 16.19
N SER A 158 -13.30 6.83 14.98
CA SER A 158 -13.12 5.39 14.73
C SER A 158 -11.65 5.01 14.89
N ALA A 159 -11.37 3.92 15.61
CA ALA A 159 -10.02 3.46 15.92
C ALA A 159 -9.84 1.97 15.57
N LEU A 160 -8.69 1.65 14.97
CA LEU A 160 -8.29 0.30 14.60
C LEU A 160 -6.81 0.10 14.94
N LEU A 161 -6.45 -1.03 15.53
CA LEU A 161 -5.07 -1.38 15.77
C LEU A 161 -4.57 -2.31 14.67
N VAL A 162 -3.35 -2.10 14.20
CA VAL A 162 -2.69 -3.00 13.28
C VAL A 162 -1.45 -3.58 13.94
N GLU A 163 -1.39 -4.91 13.99
CA GLU A 163 -0.18 -5.64 14.33
C GLU A 163 0.64 -5.86 13.06
N VAL A 164 1.91 -5.48 13.11
CA VAL A 164 2.89 -5.67 12.05
C VAL A 164 3.99 -6.56 12.60
N ARG A 165 4.19 -7.74 12.00
CA ARG A 165 5.29 -8.63 12.35
C ARG A 165 6.32 -8.64 11.24
N ALA A 166 7.57 -8.29 11.57
CA ALA A 166 8.67 -8.29 10.62
C ALA A 166 9.61 -9.48 10.85
N THR A 167 9.98 -10.16 9.77
CA THR A 167 10.92 -11.28 9.78
C THR A 167 12.07 -11.04 8.83
N ALA A 168 13.30 -11.27 9.30
CA ALA A 168 14.48 -11.19 8.44
C ALA A 168 14.46 -12.34 7.44
N ASP A 169 14.56 -12.01 6.14
CA ASP A 169 14.49 -12.98 5.03
C ASP A 169 15.80 -12.99 4.23
N TYR A 170 16.92 -13.22 4.93
CA TYR A 170 18.24 -13.34 4.34
C TYR A 170 19.10 -14.36 5.07
N PHE A 171 20.21 -14.75 4.46
CA PHE A 171 21.26 -15.53 5.10
C PHE A 171 22.60 -14.84 4.90
N THR A 172 23.45 -14.82 5.92
CA THR A 172 24.78 -14.21 5.86
C THR A 172 25.76 -14.97 6.75
N ASP A 173 27.04 -14.95 6.38
CA ASP A 173 28.12 -15.56 7.17
C ASP A 173 28.48 -14.72 8.42
N VAL A 174 28.01 -13.47 8.49
CA VAL A 174 28.21 -12.60 9.65
C VAL A 174 27.31 -13.06 10.79
N LYS A 175 27.90 -13.78 11.75
CA LYS A 175 27.20 -14.36 12.91
C LYS A 175 26.38 -13.34 13.71
N GLU A 176 26.88 -12.10 13.82
CA GLU A 176 26.18 -11.02 14.51
C GLU A 176 24.83 -10.70 13.84
N LEU A 177 24.82 -10.55 12.52
CA LEU A 177 23.62 -10.26 11.75
C LEU A 177 22.65 -11.44 11.67
N MET A 178 23.14 -12.68 11.85
CA MET A 178 22.32 -13.88 11.96
C MET A 178 21.75 -14.10 13.36
N SER A 179 22.36 -13.53 14.40
CA SER A 179 21.89 -13.66 15.79
C SER A 179 20.98 -12.51 16.20
N ASN A 180 21.28 -11.30 15.74
CA ASN A 180 20.50 -10.10 16.03
C ASN A 180 20.37 -9.26 14.73
N PRO A 181 19.37 -9.56 13.88
CA PRO A 181 19.15 -8.80 12.66
C PRO A 181 18.80 -7.34 13.00
N ARG A 182 19.37 -6.40 12.24
CA ARG A 182 19.13 -4.98 12.46
C ARG A 182 17.67 -4.61 12.16
N PRO A 183 17.12 -3.54 12.77
CA PRO A 183 15.80 -3.03 12.40
C PRO A 183 15.75 -2.62 10.92
N VAL A 184 14.58 -2.74 10.30
CA VAL A 184 14.32 -2.30 8.91
C VAL A 184 13.66 -0.93 8.92
N LEU A 185 14.14 -0.01 8.09
CA LEU A 185 13.47 1.28 7.88
C LEU A 185 12.30 1.07 6.92
N VAL A 186 11.09 1.39 7.37
CA VAL A 186 9.86 1.26 6.59
C VAL A 186 9.10 2.57 6.50
N ASP A 187 8.37 2.73 5.41
CA ASP A 187 7.33 3.72 5.24
C ASP A 187 5.97 3.03 5.35
N LEU A 188 5.21 3.38 6.39
CA LEU A 188 3.82 2.94 6.56
C LEU A 188 2.91 4.00 5.96
N ILE A 189 2.02 3.61 5.04
CA ILE A 189 1.15 4.53 4.31
C ILE A 189 -0.30 4.03 4.36
N LEU A 190 -1.20 4.82 4.95
CA LEU A 190 -2.64 4.64 4.98
C LEU A 190 -3.28 5.35 3.78
N ASP A 191 -3.83 4.59 2.84
CA ASP A 191 -4.49 5.13 1.66
C ASP A 191 -6.01 4.85 1.68
N PRO A 192 -6.86 5.88 1.74
CA PRO A 192 -8.30 5.70 1.65
C PRO A 192 -8.73 5.39 0.21
N PHE A 193 -9.75 4.54 0.05
CA PHE A 193 -10.32 4.30 -1.27
C PHE A 193 -11.34 5.37 -1.64
N LEU A 194 -11.39 5.70 -2.92
CA LEU A 194 -12.45 6.47 -3.55
C LEU A 194 -13.51 5.49 -4.07
N LEU A 195 -14.77 5.71 -3.68
CA LEU A 195 -15.91 4.85 -4.00
C LEU A 195 -15.70 3.37 -3.65
N ASN A 196 -14.79 3.05 -2.72
CA ASN A 196 -14.39 1.69 -2.35
C ASN A 196 -13.82 0.83 -3.49
N VAL A 197 -13.43 1.44 -4.63
CA VAL A 197 -12.86 0.73 -5.78
C VAL A 197 -11.37 1.01 -5.95
N LEU A 198 -10.97 2.28 -5.94
CA LEU A 198 -9.59 2.68 -6.26
C LEU A 198 -8.93 3.41 -5.09
N PRO A 199 -7.64 3.17 -4.81
CA PRO A 199 -6.90 3.95 -3.83
C PRO A 199 -6.82 5.42 -4.27
N GLN A 200 -6.99 6.35 -3.34
CA GLN A 200 -7.02 7.78 -3.66
C GLN A 200 -5.67 8.28 -4.19
N SER A 201 -4.55 7.72 -3.71
CA SER A 201 -3.21 8.06 -4.19
C SER A 201 -2.96 7.69 -5.66
N LEU A 202 -3.78 6.81 -6.26
CA LEU A 202 -3.64 6.43 -7.67
C LEU A 202 -4.20 7.50 -8.62
N LEU A 203 -5.08 8.38 -8.13
CA LEU A 203 -5.81 9.33 -8.95
C LEU A 203 -4.91 10.27 -9.77
N PRO A 204 -3.85 10.90 -9.21
CA PRO A 204 -2.96 11.77 -9.98
C PRO A 204 -2.22 11.01 -11.08
N THR A 205 -1.77 9.78 -10.79
CA THR A 205 -1.08 8.91 -11.74
C THR A 205 -2.00 8.53 -12.89
N ALA A 206 -3.24 8.11 -12.59
CA ALA A 206 -4.22 7.77 -13.61
C ALA A 206 -4.56 9.00 -14.49
N GLY A 207 -4.76 10.16 -13.88
CA GLY A 207 -5.00 11.41 -14.60
C GLY A 207 -3.85 11.80 -15.53
N TYR A 208 -2.61 11.67 -15.05
CA TYR A 208 -1.41 11.90 -15.85
C TYR A 208 -1.34 10.95 -17.06
N LEU A 209 -1.58 9.65 -16.86
CA LEU A 209 -1.55 8.67 -17.95
C LEU A 209 -2.64 8.93 -19.00
N ILE A 210 -3.84 9.35 -18.58
CA ILE A 210 -4.91 9.73 -19.52
C ILE A 210 -4.47 10.92 -20.37
N LEU A 211 -3.91 11.96 -19.75
CA LEU A 211 -3.40 13.13 -20.46
C LEU A 211 -2.32 12.72 -21.48
N LEU A 212 -1.35 11.91 -21.05
CA LEU A 212 -0.27 11.41 -21.89
C LEU A 212 -0.79 10.59 -23.09
N CYS A 213 -1.80 9.75 -22.88
CA CYS A 213 -2.45 8.99 -23.95
C CYS A 213 -3.10 9.92 -24.99
N ILE A 214 -3.81 10.95 -24.54
CA ILE A 214 -4.45 11.93 -25.43
C ILE A 214 -3.41 12.67 -26.25
N THR A 215 -2.36 13.21 -25.62
CA THR A 215 -1.30 13.97 -26.32
C THR A 215 -0.56 13.10 -27.33
N THR A 216 -0.24 11.87 -26.95
CA THR A 216 0.45 10.91 -27.82
C THR A 216 -0.43 10.52 -29.02
N TRP A 217 -1.73 10.33 -28.80
CA TRP A 217 -2.68 10.05 -29.88
C TRP A 217 -2.73 11.19 -30.90
N PHE A 218 -2.86 12.44 -30.45
CA PHE A 218 -2.84 13.61 -31.35
C PHE A 218 -1.52 13.72 -32.12
N MET A 219 -0.39 13.53 -31.44
CA MET A 219 0.93 13.56 -32.08
C MET A 219 1.06 12.46 -33.16
N ALA A 220 0.59 11.25 -32.87
CA ALA A 220 0.61 10.14 -33.82
C ALA A 220 -0.26 10.42 -35.06
N GLN A 221 -1.45 11.00 -34.89
CA GLN A 221 -2.31 11.39 -36.00
C GLN A 221 -1.66 12.48 -36.86
N TRP A 222 -1.03 13.47 -36.24
CA TRP A 222 -0.33 14.55 -36.93
C TRP A 222 0.84 14.01 -37.77
N ILE A 223 1.69 13.15 -37.19
CA ILE A 223 2.80 12.50 -37.89
C ILE A 223 2.29 11.60 -39.03
N ALA A 224 1.27 10.78 -38.79
CA ALA A 224 0.70 9.90 -39.82
C ALA A 224 0.13 10.70 -40.99
N THR A 225 -0.50 11.84 -40.72
CA THR A 225 -1.02 12.74 -41.75
C THR A 225 0.13 13.40 -42.53
N GLY A 226 1.18 13.85 -41.84
CA GLY A 226 2.38 14.39 -42.46
C GLY A 226 3.08 13.38 -43.39
N LEU A 227 3.29 12.16 -42.92
CA LEU A 227 3.89 11.09 -43.72
C LEU A 227 3.05 10.74 -44.95
N ARG A 228 1.72 10.66 -44.82
CA ARG A 228 0.81 10.45 -45.96
C ARG A 228 0.87 11.61 -46.96
N SER A 229 1.02 12.84 -46.49
CA SER A 229 1.17 14.01 -47.35
C SER A 229 2.46 13.98 -48.17
N VAL A 230 3.55 13.46 -47.61
CA VAL A 230 4.85 13.35 -48.30
C VAL A 230 4.91 12.13 -49.22
N ALA A 231 4.22 11.04 -48.88
CA ALA A 231 4.29 9.78 -49.63
C ALA A 231 3.68 9.84 -51.05
N GLY A 232 2.84 10.83 -51.37
CA GLY A 232 2.24 11.03 -52.70
C GLY A 232 1.34 9.87 -53.18
N PRO A 233 0.37 10.12 -54.08
CA PRO A 233 -0.43 9.04 -54.65
C PRO A 233 0.38 8.27 -55.71
N VAL A 234 0.80 7.04 -55.39
CA VAL A 234 1.51 6.13 -56.33
C VAL A 234 0.63 5.68 -57.51
N GLU A 235 -0.69 5.91 -57.48
CA GLU A 235 -1.63 5.36 -58.48
C GLU A 235 -2.04 6.29 -59.63
N ALA A 236 -1.51 7.51 -59.74
CA ALA A 236 -1.92 8.42 -60.83
C ALA A 236 -1.14 8.24 -62.16
N GLN A 237 -0.09 7.42 -62.20
CA GLN A 237 0.79 7.28 -63.38
C GLN A 237 0.48 6.05 -64.26
N ALA A 238 -0.38 5.11 -63.83
CA ALA A 238 -0.67 3.89 -64.61
C ALA A 238 -1.78 4.06 -65.68
N LYS A 239 -2.48 5.20 -65.74
CA LYS A 239 -3.59 5.44 -66.70
C LYS A 239 -3.23 6.37 -67.88
N LYS A 240 -1.96 6.77 -68.03
CA LYS A 240 -1.47 7.52 -69.21
C LYS A 240 -0.31 6.79 -69.88
N ARG A 241 -0.59 5.61 -70.42
CA ARG A 241 0.22 5.06 -71.50
C ARG A 241 -0.70 4.30 -72.43
N ASN A 242 -1.06 5.01 -73.51
CA ASN A 242 -1.62 4.45 -74.73
C ASN A 242 -0.72 3.33 -75.27
#